data_AF-A0A6A5YI75-F1
#
_entry.id   AF-A0A6A5YI75-F1
#
_cell.length_a   1.000
_cell.length_b   1.000
_cell.length_c   1.000
_cell.angle_alpha   90.00
_cell.angle_beta   90.00
_cell.angle_gamma   90.00
#
_symmetry.space_group_name_H-M   'P 1'
#
loop_
_entity.id
_entity.type
_entity.pdbx_description
1 polymer ?
#
loop_
_entity_poly.entity_id
_entity_poly.type
_entity_poly.pdbx_seq_one_letter_code
_entity_poly.pdbx_strand_id
1 'polypeptide(L)' 'KTVPADCVSVLLMALGSTSITKAQYNMMSALDGQRTASSFEHQFRSITQKAKELKSRLDNGEAFEPVAPPKK' A
#
# COMPACT_ATOMS: atom_id res chain seq x y z
N LYS A 1 13.92 3.86 9.36
CA LYS A 1 13.00 4.95 8.95
C LYS A 1 11.67 4.30 8.58
N THR A 2 10.56 4.78 9.12
CA THR A 2 9.23 4.22 8.82
C THR A 2 8.64 4.96 7.63
N VAL A 3 8.22 4.22 6.61
CA VAL A 3 7.48 4.77 5.47
C VAL A 3 5.98 4.66 5.80
N PRO A 4 5.16 5.72 5.60
CA PRO A 4 3.73 5.65 5.81
C PRO A 4 3.04 4.57 4.95
N ALA A 5 1.98 3.98 5.47
CA ALA A 5 1.20 2.94 4.77
C ALA A 5 0.66 3.42 3.41
N ASP A 6 0.34 4.72 3.32
CA ASP A 6 -0.11 5.38 2.09
C ASP A 6 0.89 5.28 0.95
N CYS A 7 2.19 5.36 1.24
CA CYS A 7 3.22 5.20 0.21
C CYS A 7 3.20 3.77 -0.36
N VAL A 8 2.90 2.77 0.47
CA VAL A 8 2.77 1.37 0.02
C VAL A 8 1.51 1.22 -0.85
N SER A 9 0.40 1.85 -0.48
CA SER A 9 -0.81 1.89 -1.32
C SER A 9 -0.55 2.49 -2.70
N VAL A 10 0.22 3.58 -2.78
CA VAL A 10 0.62 4.20 -4.06
C VAL A 10 1.46 3.23 -4.90
N LEU A 11 2.41 2.53 -4.30
CA LEU A 11 3.23 1.54 -5.03
C LEU A 11 2.42 0.36 -5.53
N LEU A 12 1.52 -0.19 -4.71
CA LEU A 12 0.61 -1.27 -5.12
C LEU A 12 -0.31 -0.84 -6.27
N MET A 13 -0.83 0.39 -6.21
CA MET A 13 -1.63 0.98 -7.28
C MET A 13 -0.81 1.12 -8.58
N ALA A 14 0.41 1.68 -8.50
CA ALA A 14 1.27 1.89 -9.66
C ALA A 14 1.71 0.58 -10.33
N LEU A 15 1.88 -0.49 -9.55
CA LEU A 15 2.19 -1.84 -10.04
C LEU A 15 0.95 -2.60 -10.55
N GLY A 16 -0.26 -2.03 -10.44
CA GLY A 16 -1.51 -2.70 -10.77
C GLY A 16 -1.86 -3.87 -9.83
N SER A 17 -1.14 -4.02 -8.72
CA SER A 17 -1.29 -5.13 -7.78
C SER A 17 -2.21 -4.73 -6.64
N THR A 18 -3.52 -4.86 -6.86
CA THR A 18 -4.55 -4.46 -5.87
C THR A 18 -4.89 -5.56 -4.86
N SER A 19 -4.11 -6.64 -4.82
CA SER A 19 -4.30 -7.75 -3.87
C SER A 19 -2.96 -8.40 -3.53
N ILE A 20 -2.90 -9.01 -2.35
CA ILE A 20 -1.72 -9.71 -1.85
C ILE A 20 -2.16 -11.14 -1.50
N THR A 21 -1.41 -12.10 -2.02
CA THR A 21 -1.67 -13.52 -1.84
C THR A 21 -1.19 -14.01 -0.47
N LYS A 22 -1.75 -15.13 0.00
CA LYS A 22 -1.29 -15.78 1.24
C LYS A 22 0.20 -16.14 1.22
N ALA A 23 0.74 -16.55 0.07
CA ALA A 23 2.16 -16.84 -0.08
C ALA A 23 3.04 -15.60 0.17
N GLN A 24 2.59 -14.42 -0.27
CA GLN A 24 3.29 -13.16 -0.01
C GLN A 24 3.20 -12.76 1.47
N TYR A 25 2.06 -12.98 2.13
CA TYR A 25 1.97 -12.76 3.59
C TYR A 25 2.85 -13.72 4.39
N ASN A 26 2.98 -14.98 3.95
CA ASN A 26 3.91 -15.93 4.54
C ASN A 26 5.37 -15.44 4.37
N MET A 27 5.71 -14.90 3.20
CA MET A 27 7.04 -14.31 2.96
C MET A 27 7.31 -13.10 3.88
N MET A 28 6.33 -12.22 4.07
CA MET A 28 6.45 -11.09 5.01
C MET A 28 6.66 -11.58 6.45
N SER A 29 5.89 -12.58 6.87
CA SER A 29 6.03 -13.20 8.20
C SER A 29 7.41 -13.82 8.40
N ALA A 30 7.92 -14.55 7.40
CA ALA A 30 9.25 -15.15 7.45
C ALA A 30 10.38 -14.12 7.54
N LEU A 31 10.26 -12.98 6.85
CA LEU A 31 11.25 -11.90 6.89
C LEU A 31 11.17 -11.06 8.17
N ASP A 32 9.98 -10.86 8.71
CA ASP A 32 9.76 -10.10 9.94
C ASP A 32 10.17 -10.87 11.20
N GLY A 33 9.98 -12.20 11.21
CA GLY A 33 10.38 -13.08 12.30
C GLY A 33 9.58 -12.93 13.60
N GLN A 34 8.63 -12.00 13.69
CA GLN A 34 7.81 -11.76 14.88
C GLN A 34 6.30 -11.86 14.61
N ARG A 35 5.84 -11.24 13.51
CA ARG A 35 4.43 -11.17 13.14
C ARG A 35 4.04 -12.34 12.26
N THR A 36 2.81 -12.84 12.45
CA THR A 36 2.23 -13.91 11.64
C THR A 36 1.69 -13.40 10.31
N ALA A 37 1.51 -14.29 9.33
CA ALA A 37 0.87 -13.97 8.06
C ALA A 37 -0.53 -13.34 8.24
N SER A 38 -1.33 -13.85 9.18
CA SER A 38 -2.65 -13.27 9.50
C SER A 38 -2.55 -11.85 10.07
N SER A 39 -1.54 -11.56 10.90
CA SER A 39 -1.28 -10.20 11.38
C SER A 39 -1.00 -9.23 10.23
N PHE A 40 -0.24 -9.67 9.23
CA PHE A 40 -0.01 -8.89 8.02
C PHE A 40 -1.26 -8.75 7.17
N GLU A 41 -2.04 -9.82 6.98
CA GLU A 41 -3.30 -9.77 6.23
C GLU A 41 -4.26 -8.71 6.81
N HIS A 42 -4.38 -8.64 8.14
CA HIS A 42 -5.17 -7.60 8.80
C HIS A 42 -4.62 -6.19 8.55
N GLN A 43 -3.31 -5.99 8.67
CA GLN A 43 -2.66 -4.69 8.45
C GLN A 43 -2.77 -4.21 6.99
N PHE A 44 -2.65 -5.12 6.02
CA PHE A 44 -2.66 -4.79 4.59
C PHE A 44 -4.08 -4.63 4.02
N ARG A 45 -5.13 -4.95 4.77
CA ARG A 45 -6.51 -4.77 4.33
C ARG A 45 -6.81 -3.31 3.96
N SER A 46 -6.46 -2.36 4.82
CA SER A 46 -6.66 -0.93 4.54
C SER A 46 -5.75 -0.44 3.40
N ILE A 47 -4.53 -0.95 3.32
CA ILE A 47 -3.54 -0.61 2.29
C ILE A 47 -4.04 -1.00 0.90
N THR A 48 -4.53 -2.23 0.75
CA THR A 48 -5.06 -2.77 -0.51
C THR A 48 -6.37 -2.08 -0.91
N GLN A 49 -7.24 -1.75 0.06
CA GLN A 49 -8.44 -0.96 -0.18
C GLN A 49 -8.10 0.43 -0.74
N LYS A 50 -7.15 1.13 -0.11
CA LYS A 50 -6.69 2.44 -0.57
C LYS A 50 -5.99 2.37 -1.94
N ALA A 51 -5.21 1.33 -2.21
CA ALA A 51 -4.62 1.13 -3.53
C ALA A 51 -5.69 0.99 -4.64
N LYS A 52 -6.80 0.30 -4.36
CA LYS A 52 -7.95 0.22 -5.28
C LYS A 52 -8.62 1.57 -5.49
N GLU A 53 -8.85 2.31 -4.41
CA GLU A 53 -9.43 3.67 -4.48
C GLU A 53 -8.55 4.60 -5.33
N LEU A 54 -7.24 4.65 -5.06
CA LEU A 54 -6.28 5.43 -5.83
C LEU A 54 -6.26 5.02 -7.31
N LYS A 55 -6.37 3.71 -7.59
CA LYS A 55 -6.47 3.22 -8.97
C LYS A 55 -7.73 3.75 -9.65
N SER A 56 -8.90 3.67 -8.99
CA SER A 56 -10.15 4.19 -9.54
C SER A 56 -10.09 5.69 -9.79
N ARG A 57 -9.47 6.46 -8.88
CA ARG A 57 -9.24 7.90 -9.03
C ARG A 57 -8.39 8.22 -10.26
N LEU A 58 -7.28 7.49 -10.43
CA LEU A 58 -6.41 7.63 -11.60
C LEU A 58 -7.11 7.23 -12.90
N ASP A 59 -7.83 6.10 -12.91
CA ASP A 59 -8.58 5.62 -14.07
C ASP A 59 -9.73 6.59 -14.46
N ASN A 60 -10.23 7.37 -13.50
CA ASN A 60 -11.20 8.47 -13.71
C ASN A 60 -10.56 9.80 -14.14
N GLY A 61 -9.24 9.84 -14.33
CA GLY A 61 -8.51 11.02 -14.83
C GLY A 61 -8.07 12.02 -13.79
N GLU A 62 -8.04 11.65 -12.50
CA GLU A 62 -7.47 12.53 -11.46
C GLU A 62 -5.96 12.70 -11.63
N ALA A 63 -5.49 13.96 -11.54
CA ALA A 63 -4.07 14.30 -11.49
C ALA A 63 -3.63 14.54 -10.05
N PHE A 64 -2.64 13.77 -9.57
CA PHE A 64 -2.07 13.92 -8.23
C PHE A 64 -0.94 14.94 -8.24
N GLU A 65 -1.27 16.22 -8.02
CA GLU A 65 -0.30 17.31 -7.99
C GLU A 65 0.49 17.35 -6.67
N PRO A 66 1.82 17.56 -6.71
CA PRO A 66 2.64 17.65 -5.51
C PRO A 66 2.34 18.93 -4.73
N VAL A 67 2.26 18.82 -3.40
CA VAL A 67 2.18 20.00 -2.53
C VAL A 67 3.52 20.74 -2.53
N ALA A 68 3.46 22.06 -2.69
CA ALA A 68 4.62 22.92 -2.51
C ALA A 68 5.14 22.81 -1.06
N PRO A 69 6.46 22.81 -0.85
CA PRO A 69 7.00 22.83 0.51
C PRO A 69 6.55 24.10 1.24
N PRO A 70 6.25 24.03 2.54
CA PRO A 70 5.95 25.22 3.32
C PRO A 70 7.11 26.22 3.20
N LYS A 71 6.79 27.50 3.02
CA LYS A 71 7.80 28.57 3.01
C LYS A 71 8.52 28.53 4.37
N LYS A 72 9.86 28.53 4.32
CA LYS A 72 10.73 28.57 5.51
C LYS A 72 10.51 29.85 6.31
#